data_AF-A0A969DDT2-F1
#
_entry.id   AF-A0A969DDT2-F1
#
_cell.length_a   1.000
_cell.length_b   1.000
_cell.length_c   1.000
_cell.angle_alpha   90.00
_cell.angle_beta   90.00
_cell.angle_gamma   90.00
#
_symmetry.space_group_name_H-M   'P 1'
#
loop_
_entity.id
_entity.type
_entity.pdbx_description
1 polymer ?
#
loop_
_entity_poly.entity_id
_entity_poly.type
_entity_poly.pdbx_seq_one_letter_code
_entity_poly.pdbx_strand_id
1 'polypeptide(L)'
;MSIEEIKVHDFQLSMIWVETIFDFIEENPPNLPWSFLGRDYEYEENFEALKQNEESLCLKLPGYKGDKQLKLQLPWKHLAGQHFWAYYLFGKKGSININGKRAWEALVPFRGNVPIEVYSPECLGQKGYLKLESFFYPHGIALVITARCRNQLSLQGTVDTAFGLRKGKTFKMRGNCELSETLSANQFVDKCFTDFRAGILEHKTQSIEPFTVFTVIKAEGIDPMTRLITDEVHRALEAVTEWHRDYKFAHLLDIDETKLEIRRTSPDSHILYERPRGRAIWFPALFTQQPKSDLHSLSCYHNNLVFASLQVESLGSLVSVVAEDIRGGKILQGLPQPLHDCVKNAVVHLSLLYGGSYHTYRSSSPRTQLEQNLIIEDINEVRKALDWTPLSSAKC
;
A
#
# COMPACT_ATOMS: atom_id res chain seq x y z
N MET A 1 -12.75 -22.68 -34.02
CA MET A 1 -12.18 -21.32 -33.82
C MET A 1 -10.99 -21.49 -32.90
N SER A 2 -9.78 -21.15 -33.35
CA SER A 2 -8.61 -21.13 -32.48
C SER A 2 -8.84 -20.07 -31.41
N ILE A 3 -8.75 -20.46 -30.13
CA ILE A 3 -8.72 -19.51 -29.03
C ILE A 3 -7.45 -18.67 -29.25
N GLU A 4 -7.60 -17.37 -29.46
CA GLU A 4 -6.44 -16.47 -29.53
C GLU A 4 -5.73 -16.50 -28.17
N GLU A 5 -4.42 -16.70 -28.19
CA GLU A 5 -3.61 -16.72 -26.98
C GLU A 5 -3.55 -15.32 -26.35
N ILE A 6 -3.84 -15.24 -25.05
CA ILE A 6 -3.76 -13.98 -24.30
C ILE A 6 -2.29 -13.55 -24.17
N LYS A 7 -1.99 -12.35 -24.66
CA LYS A 7 -0.66 -11.74 -24.55
C LYS A 7 -0.73 -10.46 -23.74
N VAL A 8 0.08 -10.40 -22.69
CA VAL A 8 0.23 -9.23 -21.82
C VAL A 8 1.47 -8.45 -22.26
N HIS A 9 1.33 -7.13 -22.44
CA HIS A 9 2.42 -6.25 -22.86
C HIS A 9 2.91 -5.31 -21.76
N ASP A 10 2.06 -5.02 -20.77
CA ASP A 10 2.37 -4.14 -19.65
C ASP A 10 1.59 -4.62 -18.43
N PHE A 11 2.30 -4.95 -17.35
CA PHE A 11 1.67 -5.20 -16.06
C PHE A 11 2.44 -4.48 -14.95
N GLN A 12 1.74 -4.23 -13.84
CA GLN A 12 2.28 -3.58 -12.66
C GLN A 12 1.97 -4.41 -11.41
N LEU A 13 2.98 -4.61 -10.58
CA LEU A 13 2.89 -5.26 -9.27
C LEU A 13 3.44 -4.32 -8.21
N SER A 14 2.62 -3.96 -7.24
CA SER A 14 3.05 -3.25 -6.04
C SER A 14 2.94 -4.17 -4.82
N MET A 15 3.96 -4.12 -3.96
CA MET A 15 4.04 -4.87 -2.71
C MET A 15 4.26 -3.88 -1.58
N ILE A 16 3.44 -3.99 -0.52
CA ILE A 16 3.36 -3.03 0.58
C ILE A 16 3.72 -3.73 1.88
N TRP A 17 4.76 -3.26 2.56
CA TRP A 17 5.09 -3.69 3.92
C TRP A 17 4.94 -2.51 4.87
N VAL A 18 4.51 -2.78 6.10
CA VAL A 18 4.46 -1.79 7.18
C VAL A 18 5.21 -2.29 8.40
N GLU A 19 5.83 -1.37 9.13
CA GLU A 19 6.47 -1.56 10.42
C GLU A 19 5.91 -0.49 11.37
N THR A 20 5.12 -0.92 12.34
CA THR A 20 4.63 -0.06 13.42
C THR A 20 5.74 0.11 14.45
N ILE A 21 6.01 1.36 14.83
CA ILE A 21 7.10 1.73 15.74
C ILE A 21 6.56 2.76 16.73
N PHE A 22 6.47 2.40 18.00
CA PHE A 22 5.93 3.29 19.03
C PHE A 22 6.95 4.24 19.62
N ASP A 23 8.23 3.93 19.51
CA ASP A 23 9.33 4.74 20.02
C ASP A 23 9.28 6.21 19.55
N PHE A 24 8.65 6.52 18.40
CA PHE A 24 8.47 7.90 17.92
C PHE A 24 7.45 8.71 18.74
N ILE A 25 6.43 8.04 19.27
CA ILE A 25 5.26 8.65 19.91
C ILE A 25 5.27 8.47 21.43
N GLU A 26 6.36 7.94 21.98
CA GLU A 26 6.64 7.92 23.42
C GLU A 26 6.91 9.33 23.96
N GLU A 27 6.93 9.47 25.30
CA GLU A 27 7.20 10.75 25.96
C GLU A 27 8.62 11.26 25.69
N ASN A 28 9.60 10.36 25.55
CA ASN A 28 11.01 10.66 25.34
C ASN A 28 11.56 9.90 24.13
N PRO A 29 11.19 10.30 22.89
CA PRO A 29 11.60 9.60 21.70
C PRO A 29 13.12 9.75 21.52
N PRO A 30 13.77 8.75 20.90
CA PRO A 30 15.17 8.85 20.58
C PRO A 30 15.40 10.03 19.61
N ASN A 31 16.52 10.72 19.79
CA ASN A 31 16.90 11.87 18.95
C ASN A 31 17.35 11.40 17.55
N LEU A 32 16.36 11.08 16.72
CA LEU A 32 16.52 10.66 15.34
C LEU A 32 16.10 11.79 14.39
N PRO A 33 16.65 11.85 13.17
CA PRO A 33 16.32 12.88 12.19
C PRO A 33 14.83 13.01 11.85
N TRP A 34 14.03 11.98 12.13
CA TRP A 34 12.59 11.94 11.88
C TRP A 34 11.77 11.83 13.18
N SER A 35 12.34 12.17 14.35
CA SER A 35 11.58 12.24 15.61
C SER A 35 10.42 13.23 15.56
N PHE A 36 10.52 14.25 14.69
CA PHE A 36 9.46 15.21 14.44
C PHE A 36 8.14 14.58 13.98
N LEU A 37 8.20 13.35 13.44
CA LEU A 37 7.00 12.59 13.08
C LEU A 37 6.14 12.23 14.29
N GLY A 38 6.69 12.20 15.51
CA GLY A 38 5.95 11.80 16.71
C GLY A 38 5.38 12.97 17.51
N ARG A 39 5.54 14.19 17.01
CA ARG A 39 5.12 15.44 17.66
C ARG A 39 4.21 16.20 16.72
N ASP A 40 3.00 16.50 17.18
CA ASP A 40 2.00 17.19 16.38
C ASP A 40 2.55 18.52 15.85
N TYR A 41 3.05 19.40 16.71
CA TYR A 41 3.55 20.71 16.31
C TYR A 41 4.72 20.63 15.30
N GLU A 42 5.71 19.73 15.52
CA GLU A 42 6.85 19.61 14.61
C GLU A 42 6.44 18.99 13.27
N TYR A 43 5.55 18.00 13.30
CA TYR A 43 4.95 17.45 12.08
C TYR A 43 4.22 18.55 11.30
N GLU A 44 3.39 19.35 11.98
CA GLU A 44 2.62 20.43 11.38
C GLU A 44 3.52 21.46 10.68
N GLU A 45 4.58 21.90 11.37
CA GLU A 45 5.56 22.85 10.83
C GLU A 45 6.26 22.29 9.59
N ASN A 46 6.76 21.05 9.66
CA ASN A 46 7.43 20.40 8.52
C ASN A 46 6.46 20.17 7.34
N PHE A 47 5.21 19.83 7.62
CA PHE A 47 4.18 19.65 6.60
C PHE A 47 3.89 20.97 5.86
N GLU A 48 3.70 22.07 6.59
CA GLU A 48 3.48 23.38 5.97
C GLU A 48 4.70 23.87 5.20
N ALA A 49 5.91 23.67 5.73
CA ALA A 49 7.14 24.03 5.02
C ALA A 49 7.27 23.30 3.67
N LEU A 50 7.00 21.99 3.64
CA LEU A 50 7.00 21.18 2.42
C LEU A 50 5.93 21.62 1.42
N LYS A 51 4.76 22.01 1.93
CA LYS A 51 3.65 22.49 1.10
C LYS A 51 3.90 23.89 0.51
N GLN A 52 4.61 24.76 1.22
CA GLN A 52 4.91 26.13 0.78
C GLN A 52 6.10 26.19 -0.17
N ASN A 53 7.17 25.44 0.13
CA ASN A 53 8.44 25.57 -0.58
C ASN A 53 8.59 24.58 -1.75
N GLU A 54 7.77 23.52 -1.80
CA GLU A 54 7.86 22.38 -2.74
C GLU A 54 9.22 21.64 -2.74
N GLU A 55 10.18 22.06 -1.92
CA GLU A 55 11.48 21.41 -1.74
C GLU A 55 11.39 20.23 -0.77
N SER A 56 12.22 19.21 -0.98
CA SER A 56 12.21 18.03 -0.11
C SER A 56 12.96 18.28 1.19
N LEU A 57 12.41 17.79 2.31
CA LEU A 57 13.13 17.77 3.59
C LEU A 57 14.23 16.72 3.51
N CYS A 58 15.48 17.16 3.59
CA CYS A 58 16.65 16.30 3.45
C CYS A 58 17.21 15.90 4.82
N LEU A 59 17.07 14.63 5.17
CA LEU A 59 17.49 14.03 6.43
C LEU A 59 18.71 13.13 6.22
N LYS A 60 19.68 13.23 7.12
CA LYS A 60 20.84 12.32 7.15
C LYS A 60 20.46 11.06 7.90
N LEU A 61 20.43 9.91 7.22
CA LEU A 61 20.22 8.64 7.91
C LEU A 61 21.47 8.27 8.75
N PRO A 62 21.32 7.93 10.03
CA PRO A 62 22.43 7.41 10.82
C PRO A 62 22.96 6.11 10.18
N GLY A 63 24.28 5.97 10.06
CA GLY A 63 24.91 4.78 9.49
C GLY A 63 25.10 4.79 7.96
N TYR A 64 24.53 5.75 7.23
CA TYR A 64 24.84 5.94 5.81
C TYR A 64 26.09 6.81 5.63
N LYS A 65 27.09 6.28 4.92
CA LYS A 65 28.30 7.04 4.53
C LYS A 65 28.04 7.79 3.21
N GLY A 66 28.49 9.05 3.12
CA GLY A 66 28.41 9.89 1.90
C GLY A 66 27.18 10.81 1.83
N ASP A 67 26.88 11.31 0.63
CA ASP A 67 25.80 12.30 0.37
C ASP A 67 24.39 11.66 0.25
N LYS A 68 24.24 10.39 0.64
CA LYS A 68 22.95 9.70 0.58
C LYS A 68 22.03 10.23 1.67
N GLN A 69 21.01 10.98 1.26
CA GLN A 69 20.02 11.59 2.13
C GLN A 69 18.64 10.96 1.90
N LEU A 70 17.90 10.82 3.00
CA LEU A 70 16.47 10.59 2.95
C LEU A 70 15.79 11.92 2.60
N LYS A 71 15.05 11.95 1.50
CA LYS A 71 14.34 13.11 0.99
C LYS A 71 12.86 12.88 1.19
N LEU A 72 12.28 13.58 2.16
CA LEU A 72 10.86 13.52 2.46
C LEU A 72 10.10 14.58 1.65
N GLN A 73 8.92 14.21 1.18
CA GLN A 73 7.99 15.02 0.41
C GLN A 73 6.56 14.74 0.90
N LEU A 74 5.60 15.57 0.48
CA LEU A 74 4.19 15.22 0.60
C LEU A 74 3.90 13.92 -0.19
N PRO A 75 2.93 13.09 0.24
CA PRO A 75 2.70 11.81 -0.41
C PRO A 75 2.09 11.94 -1.81
N TRP A 76 1.57 13.12 -2.13
CA TRP A 76 1.19 13.54 -3.47
C TRP A 76 2.15 14.62 -3.99
N LYS A 77 2.52 14.54 -5.27
CA LYS A 77 3.17 15.67 -5.98
C LYS A 77 2.13 16.73 -6.33
N HIS A 78 1.02 16.27 -6.91
CA HIS A 78 -0.16 17.07 -7.17
C HIS A 78 -1.37 16.26 -6.73
N LEU A 79 -2.35 16.90 -6.11
CA LEU A 79 -3.61 16.25 -5.73
C LEU A 79 -4.45 15.86 -6.97
N ALA A 80 -4.26 16.56 -8.09
CA ALA A 80 -4.88 16.22 -9.36
C ALA A 80 -4.45 14.80 -9.80
N GLY A 81 -5.44 13.91 -9.98
CA GLY A 81 -5.22 12.51 -10.33
C GLY A 81 -4.98 11.56 -9.14
N GLN A 82 -4.79 12.07 -7.93
CA GLN A 82 -4.66 11.30 -6.69
C GLN A 82 -6.01 11.16 -6.00
N HIS A 83 -6.92 10.43 -6.65
CA HIS A 83 -8.30 10.23 -6.17
C HIS A 83 -8.38 9.70 -4.73
N PHE A 84 -7.47 8.83 -4.30
CA PHE A 84 -7.45 8.35 -2.93
C PHE A 84 -7.29 9.51 -1.94
N TRP A 85 -6.18 10.25 -2.04
CA TRP A 85 -5.88 11.35 -1.13
C TRP A 85 -6.92 12.46 -1.17
N ALA A 86 -7.43 12.79 -2.36
CA ALA A 86 -8.47 13.79 -2.51
C ALA A 86 -9.74 13.41 -1.72
N TYR A 87 -10.17 12.16 -1.77
CA TYR A 87 -11.37 11.74 -1.05
C TYR A 87 -11.11 11.40 0.42
N TYR A 88 -9.94 10.84 0.74
CA TYR A 88 -9.52 10.53 2.10
C TYR A 88 -9.45 11.79 2.97
N LEU A 89 -8.99 12.92 2.41
CA LEU A 89 -8.73 14.14 3.19
C LEU A 89 -9.84 15.20 3.10
N PHE A 90 -10.59 15.24 2.00
CA PHE A 90 -11.52 16.35 1.74
C PHE A 90 -12.98 15.94 1.56
N GLY A 91 -13.23 14.65 1.31
CA GLY A 91 -14.46 14.23 0.66
C GLY A 91 -14.67 14.90 -0.70
N LYS A 92 -15.88 14.73 -1.28
CA LYS A 92 -16.19 15.22 -2.64
C LYS A 92 -16.14 16.75 -2.83
N LYS A 93 -15.94 17.54 -1.77
CA LYS A 93 -15.85 19.01 -1.83
C LYS A 93 -14.38 19.42 -2.00
N GLY A 94 -13.89 19.31 -3.24
CA GLY A 94 -12.48 19.45 -3.64
C GLY A 94 -11.83 20.82 -3.50
N SER A 95 -11.99 21.52 -2.37
CA SER A 95 -11.29 22.78 -2.11
C SER A 95 -11.04 23.04 -0.63
N ILE A 96 -10.63 22.01 0.11
CA ILE A 96 -10.12 22.23 1.45
C ILE A 96 -8.60 22.36 1.31
N ASN A 97 -8.03 23.44 1.81
CA ASN A 97 -6.58 23.55 1.97
C ASN A 97 -6.20 22.66 3.17
N ILE A 98 -5.52 21.53 2.97
CA ILE A 98 -5.04 20.72 4.12
C ILE A 98 -3.93 21.49 4.78
N ASN A 99 -4.11 21.80 6.06
CA ASN A 99 -3.04 22.28 6.88
C ASN A 99 -2.34 21.11 7.60
N GLY A 100 -1.15 21.37 8.14
CA GLY A 100 -0.38 20.40 8.92
C GLY A 100 -1.24 19.68 9.95
N LYS A 101 -2.04 20.42 10.73
CA LYS A 101 -2.92 19.86 11.76
C LYS A 101 -3.87 18.80 11.23
N ARG A 102 -4.58 19.10 10.14
CA ARG A 102 -5.50 18.13 9.51
C ARG A 102 -4.76 16.93 8.92
N ALA A 103 -3.54 17.13 8.43
CA ALA A 103 -2.73 16.03 7.92
C ALA A 103 -2.27 15.10 9.06
N TRP A 104 -1.91 15.66 10.22
CA TRP A 104 -1.62 14.92 11.45
C TRP A 104 -2.82 14.12 11.94
N GLU A 105 -3.98 14.78 12.11
CA GLU A 105 -5.24 14.14 12.50
C GLU A 105 -5.69 13.06 11.50
N ALA A 106 -5.30 13.19 10.22
CA ALA A 106 -5.54 12.23 9.17
C ALA A 106 -4.43 11.17 9.02
N LEU A 107 -3.39 11.21 9.85
CA LEU A 107 -2.24 10.30 9.82
C LEU A 107 -1.67 10.18 8.40
N VAL A 108 -1.47 11.33 7.75
CA VAL A 108 -0.86 11.42 6.43
C VAL A 108 0.64 11.13 6.57
N PRO A 109 1.22 10.21 5.79
CA PRO A 109 2.65 9.98 5.84
C PRO A 109 3.42 11.03 5.05
N PHE A 110 4.68 11.25 5.39
CA PHE A 110 5.64 11.82 4.45
C PHE A 110 6.15 10.72 3.52
N ARG A 111 6.25 11.01 2.23
CA ARG A 111 6.79 10.10 1.23
C ARG A 111 8.28 10.34 1.06
N GLY A 112 9.07 9.28 1.25
CA GLY A 112 10.51 9.28 1.12
C GLY A 112 11.01 8.52 -0.10
N ASN A 113 12.24 8.82 -0.51
CA ASN A 113 13.04 7.90 -1.31
C ASN A 113 13.62 6.79 -0.43
N VAL A 114 14.00 5.68 -1.06
CA VAL A 114 14.86 4.67 -0.45
C VAL A 114 16.30 4.98 -0.87
N PRO A 115 17.22 5.35 0.03
CA PRO A 115 18.58 5.77 -0.31
C PRO A 115 19.50 4.58 -0.64
N ILE A 116 18.97 3.56 -1.32
CA ILE A 116 19.68 2.37 -1.77
C ILE A 116 19.55 2.29 -3.29
N GLU A 117 20.67 2.05 -3.97
CA GLU A 117 20.67 1.82 -5.41
C GLU A 117 20.28 0.36 -5.68
N VAL A 118 19.22 0.17 -6.46
CA VAL A 118 18.71 -1.14 -6.85
C VAL A 118 18.64 -1.23 -8.36
N TYR A 119 19.21 -2.30 -8.91
CA TYR A 119 19.17 -2.56 -10.34
C TYR A 119 17.82 -3.16 -10.73
N SER A 120 17.20 -2.61 -11.79
CA SER A 120 15.99 -3.18 -12.37
C SER A 120 16.27 -4.60 -12.86
N PRO A 121 15.48 -5.60 -12.44
CA PRO A 121 15.60 -6.97 -12.96
C PRO A 121 15.37 -7.01 -14.48
N GLU A 122 16.16 -7.81 -15.20
CA GLU A 122 16.05 -7.97 -16.65
C GLU A 122 14.67 -8.48 -17.09
N CYS A 123 13.99 -9.25 -16.24
CA CYS A 123 12.64 -9.76 -16.50
C CYS A 123 11.57 -8.66 -16.65
N LEU A 124 11.87 -7.40 -16.30
CA LEU A 124 10.96 -6.28 -16.50
C LEU A 124 10.93 -5.76 -17.94
N GLY A 125 11.87 -6.19 -18.79
CA GLY A 125 12.03 -5.70 -20.16
C GLY A 125 12.68 -4.31 -20.22
N GLN A 126 13.09 -3.89 -21.43
CA GLN A 126 13.92 -2.68 -21.64
C GLN A 126 13.28 -1.38 -21.14
N LYS A 127 11.95 -1.30 -21.16
CA LYS A 127 11.18 -0.12 -20.71
C LYS A 127 10.50 -0.34 -19.35
N GLY A 128 10.71 -1.50 -18.74
CA GLY A 128 10.24 -1.79 -17.40
C GLY A 128 11.11 -1.09 -16.35
N TYR A 129 10.59 -0.98 -15.13
CA TYR A 129 11.32 -0.34 -14.05
C TYR A 129 10.88 -0.87 -12.70
N LEU A 130 11.77 -0.71 -11.73
CA LEU A 130 11.47 -0.84 -10.32
C LEU A 130 11.40 0.56 -9.68
N LYS A 131 10.36 0.81 -8.90
CA LYS A 131 10.18 2.04 -8.13
C LYS A 131 10.08 1.69 -6.65
N LEU A 132 10.90 2.36 -5.84
CA LEU A 132 11.00 2.15 -4.41
C LEU A 132 10.56 3.41 -3.69
N GLU A 133 9.64 3.27 -2.75
CA GLU A 133 9.04 4.39 -2.04
C GLU A 133 8.92 4.02 -0.58
N SER A 134 9.32 4.93 0.31
CA SER A 134 9.10 4.82 1.74
C SER A 134 8.01 5.82 2.16
N PHE A 135 7.27 5.49 3.21
CA PHE A 135 6.24 6.33 3.78
C PHE A 135 6.41 6.37 5.29
N PHE A 136 6.60 7.56 5.83
CA PHE A 136 6.91 7.80 7.23
C PHE A 136 5.68 8.37 7.92
N TYR A 137 5.09 7.56 8.79
CA TYR A 137 3.94 7.88 9.60
C TYR A 137 4.38 8.30 11.01
N PRO A 138 3.48 8.96 11.76
CA PRO A 138 3.74 9.19 13.18
C PRO A 138 4.02 7.93 13.98
N HIS A 139 3.34 6.83 13.63
CA HIS A 139 3.37 5.56 14.35
C HIS A 139 4.18 4.46 13.65
N GLY A 140 4.93 4.78 12.58
CA GLY A 140 5.67 3.74 11.87
C GLY A 140 6.17 4.12 10.48
N ILE A 141 6.67 3.11 9.77
CA ILE A 141 7.27 3.25 8.44
C ILE A 141 6.62 2.21 7.53
N ALA A 142 6.39 2.57 6.28
CA ALA A 142 5.97 1.64 5.26
C ALA A 142 6.92 1.70 4.06
N LEU A 143 7.05 0.55 3.38
CA LEU A 143 7.83 0.42 2.16
C LEU A 143 6.95 -0.13 1.05
N VAL A 144 6.98 0.55 -0.10
CA VAL A 144 6.28 0.11 -1.31
C VAL A 144 7.28 -0.15 -2.40
N ILE A 145 7.29 -1.38 -2.90
CA ILE A 145 8.06 -1.80 -4.07
C ILE A 145 7.10 -1.96 -5.23
N THR A 146 7.26 -1.15 -6.27
CA THR A 146 6.45 -1.23 -7.49
C THR A 146 7.31 -1.67 -8.66
N ALA A 147 7.02 -2.86 -9.19
CA ALA A 147 7.61 -3.36 -10.42
C ALA A 147 6.64 -3.15 -11.58
N ARG A 148 7.11 -2.49 -12.64
CA ARG A 148 6.38 -2.40 -13.91
C ARG A 148 7.14 -3.19 -14.97
N CYS A 149 6.52 -4.25 -15.46
CA CYS A 149 7.07 -5.06 -16.54
C CYS A 149 6.45 -4.61 -17.87
N ARG A 150 7.30 -4.29 -18.84
CA ARG A 150 6.91 -3.93 -20.19
C ARG A 150 7.60 -4.87 -21.17
N ASN A 151 7.05 -6.07 -21.21
CA ASN A 151 7.49 -7.14 -22.08
C ASN A 151 6.26 -7.86 -22.64
N GLN A 152 6.39 -8.46 -23.82
CA GLN A 152 5.33 -9.28 -24.39
C GLN A 152 5.44 -10.69 -23.80
N LEU A 153 4.49 -11.05 -22.94
CA LEU A 153 4.44 -12.32 -22.23
C LEU A 153 3.10 -13.01 -22.49
N SER A 154 3.08 -14.33 -22.44
CA SER A 154 1.81 -15.05 -22.26
C SER A 154 1.24 -14.72 -20.88
N LEU A 155 -0.04 -15.02 -20.65
CA LEU A 155 -0.66 -14.88 -19.33
C LEU A 155 0.10 -15.71 -18.27
N GLN A 156 0.48 -16.94 -18.61
CA GLN A 156 1.31 -17.78 -17.75
C GLN A 156 2.69 -17.16 -17.47
N GLY A 157 3.39 -16.66 -18.49
CA GLY A 157 4.70 -16.01 -18.32
C GLY A 157 4.63 -14.73 -17.48
N THR A 158 3.49 -14.04 -17.51
CA THR A 158 3.19 -12.89 -16.65
C THR A 158 3.12 -13.30 -15.18
N VAL A 159 2.38 -14.37 -14.88
CA VAL A 159 2.28 -14.93 -13.54
C VAL A 159 3.66 -15.37 -13.04
N ASP A 160 4.42 -16.11 -13.86
CA ASP A 160 5.76 -16.59 -13.50
C ASP A 160 6.72 -15.43 -13.20
N THR A 161 6.65 -14.36 -13.99
CA THR A 161 7.44 -13.14 -13.75
C THR A 161 7.04 -12.46 -12.43
N ALA A 162 5.74 -12.37 -12.15
CA ALA A 162 5.25 -11.80 -10.89
C ALA A 162 5.69 -12.63 -9.67
N PHE A 163 5.64 -13.96 -9.75
CA PHE A 163 6.17 -14.87 -8.73
C PHE A 163 7.67 -14.66 -8.50
N GLY A 164 8.44 -14.55 -9.58
CA GLY A 164 9.88 -14.28 -9.51
C GLY A 164 10.17 -12.99 -8.74
N LEU A 165 9.43 -11.91 -9.00
CA LEU A 165 9.56 -10.64 -8.30
C LEU A 165 9.15 -10.71 -6.83
N ARG A 166 8.09 -11.45 -6.49
CA ARG A 166 7.54 -11.51 -5.13
C ARG A 166 8.29 -12.47 -4.21
N LYS A 167 8.59 -13.69 -4.68
CA LYS A 167 9.14 -14.79 -3.88
C LYS A 167 10.57 -15.19 -4.29
N GLY A 168 11.08 -14.70 -5.43
CA GLY A 168 12.44 -15.00 -5.91
C GLY A 168 13.51 -14.09 -5.31
N LYS A 169 14.78 -14.40 -5.62
CA LYS A 169 15.96 -13.56 -5.32
C LYS A 169 16.28 -12.66 -6.51
N THR A 170 15.50 -11.60 -6.69
CA THR A 170 15.56 -10.74 -7.89
C THR A 170 16.19 -9.37 -7.64
N PHE A 171 16.35 -8.95 -6.39
CA PHE A 171 16.77 -7.58 -6.07
C PHE A 171 18.29 -7.52 -5.92
N LYS A 172 18.97 -7.06 -6.97
CA LYS A 172 20.40 -6.76 -6.93
C LYS A 172 20.58 -5.34 -6.39
N MET A 173 21.25 -5.19 -5.26
CA MET A 173 21.53 -3.88 -4.65
C MET A 173 23.02 -3.58 -4.59
N ARG A 174 23.36 -2.30 -4.65
CA ARG A 174 24.70 -1.81 -4.29
C ARG A 174 24.62 -1.14 -2.92
N GLY A 175 25.13 -1.85 -1.90
CA GLY A 175 25.21 -1.35 -0.53
C GLY A 175 26.34 -0.33 -0.32
N ASN A 176 26.55 0.08 0.93
CA ASN A 176 27.62 1.02 1.31
C ASN A 176 29.04 0.44 1.18
N CYS A 177 29.18 -0.87 0.99
CA CYS A 177 30.47 -1.58 0.91
C CYS A 177 30.84 -2.03 -0.52
N GLU A 178 30.26 -1.43 -1.57
CA GLU A 178 30.50 -1.71 -3.00
C GLU A 178 30.17 -3.14 -3.50
N LEU A 179 30.04 -4.13 -2.62
CA LEU A 179 29.62 -5.48 -2.97
C LEU A 179 28.14 -5.52 -3.36
N SER A 180 27.85 -6.14 -4.51
CA SER A 180 26.48 -6.37 -4.96
C SER A 180 25.89 -7.59 -4.26
N GLU A 181 24.77 -7.41 -3.55
CA GLU A 181 24.03 -8.49 -2.93
C GLU A 181 22.74 -8.77 -3.72
N THR A 182 22.34 -10.04 -3.82
CA THR A 182 21.06 -10.42 -4.41
C THR A 182 20.11 -10.92 -3.32
N LEU A 183 19.07 -10.14 -3.07
CA LEU A 183 18.09 -10.40 -2.01
C LEU A 183 16.73 -10.80 -2.58
N SER A 184 15.97 -11.54 -1.78
CA SER A 184 14.52 -11.62 -1.99
C SER A 184 13.83 -10.31 -1.57
N ALA A 185 12.58 -10.11 -2.00
CA ALA A 185 11.82 -8.91 -1.65
C ALA A 185 11.73 -8.70 -0.12
N ASN A 186 11.44 -9.76 0.64
CA ASN A 186 11.34 -9.69 2.10
C ASN A 186 12.70 -9.32 2.73
N GLN A 187 13.78 -9.99 2.33
CA GLN A 187 15.12 -9.68 2.85
C GLN A 187 15.56 -8.25 2.51
N PHE A 188 15.20 -7.75 1.33
CA PHE A 188 15.43 -6.38 0.92
C PHE A 188 14.70 -5.40 1.86
N VAL A 189 13.42 -5.65 2.11
CA VAL A 189 12.59 -4.81 3.00
C VAL A 189 13.12 -4.83 4.43
N ASP A 190 13.44 -6.01 4.97
CA ASP A 190 13.99 -6.16 6.33
C ASP A 190 15.28 -5.36 6.50
N LYS A 191 16.12 -5.35 5.46
CA LYS A 191 17.33 -4.52 5.41
C LYS A 191 16.98 -3.03 5.40
N CYS A 192 16.04 -2.60 4.55
CA CYS A 192 15.60 -1.20 4.53
C CYS A 192 15.02 -0.73 5.87
N PHE A 193 14.17 -1.53 6.52
CA PHE A 193 13.63 -1.18 7.83
C PHE A 193 14.71 -1.13 8.90
N THR A 194 15.64 -2.09 8.91
CA THR A 194 16.79 -2.06 9.82
C THR A 194 17.63 -0.80 9.65
N ASP A 195 17.91 -0.44 8.39
CA ASP A 195 18.63 0.77 8.02
C ASP A 195 17.89 2.04 8.44
N PHE A 196 16.56 2.10 8.22
CA PHE A 196 15.75 3.23 8.67
C PHE A 196 15.68 3.34 10.18
N ARG A 197 15.63 2.24 10.94
CA ARG A 197 15.62 2.30 12.41
C ARG A 197 16.97 2.69 13.02
N ALA A 198 18.05 2.64 12.23
CA ALA A 198 19.42 2.89 12.69
C ALA A 198 19.84 2.05 13.92
N GLY A 199 19.18 0.91 14.17
CA GLY A 199 19.42 0.04 15.32
C GLY A 199 19.01 0.60 16.69
N ILE A 200 18.26 1.71 16.75
CA ILE A 200 17.89 2.38 18.01
C ILE A 200 16.43 2.07 18.41
N LEU A 201 15.62 1.56 17.48
CA LEU A 201 14.19 1.34 17.69
C LEU A 201 13.89 -0.14 17.98
N GLU A 202 13.43 -0.40 19.21
CA GLU A 202 13.28 -1.74 19.80
C GLU A 202 11.82 -2.21 19.82
N HIS A 203 10.85 -1.32 20.04
CA HIS A 203 9.43 -1.69 20.08
C HIS A 203 8.80 -1.60 18.68
N LYS A 204 8.77 -2.75 18.00
CA LYS A 204 8.24 -2.82 16.65
C LYS A 204 7.40 -4.05 16.36
N THR A 205 6.44 -3.85 15.47
CA THR A 205 5.66 -4.92 14.83
C THR A 205 5.72 -4.73 13.33
N GLN A 206 6.21 -5.74 12.61
CA GLN A 206 6.40 -5.69 11.17
C GLN A 206 5.47 -6.69 10.47
N SER A 207 4.90 -6.31 9.33
CA SER A 207 4.17 -7.25 8.47
C SER A 207 5.10 -8.37 7.98
N ILE A 208 4.72 -9.62 8.26
CA ILE A 208 5.44 -10.82 7.80
C ILE A 208 5.32 -10.96 6.27
N GLU A 209 4.12 -10.69 5.75
CA GLU A 209 3.82 -10.70 4.32
C GLU A 209 3.26 -9.36 3.85
N PRO A 210 3.70 -8.86 2.68
CA PRO A 210 3.17 -7.66 2.11
C PRO A 210 1.75 -7.87 1.63
N PHE A 211 1.00 -6.77 1.62
CA PHE A 211 -0.19 -6.68 0.79
C PHE A 211 0.22 -6.39 -0.66
N THR A 212 -0.36 -7.10 -1.63
CA THR A 212 0.00 -6.97 -3.04
C THR A 212 -1.15 -6.41 -3.88
N VAL A 213 -0.82 -5.52 -4.82
CA VAL A 213 -1.74 -5.08 -5.87
C VAL A 213 -1.13 -5.44 -7.22
N PHE A 214 -1.82 -6.26 -7.98
CA PHE A 214 -1.44 -6.65 -9.34
C PHE A 214 -2.40 -6.03 -10.36
N THR A 215 -1.90 -5.59 -11.51
CA THR A 215 -2.73 -5.00 -12.57
C THR A 215 -2.14 -5.29 -13.93
N VAL A 216 -2.94 -5.88 -14.80
CA VAL A 216 -2.66 -5.89 -16.24
C VAL A 216 -3.04 -4.51 -16.78
N ILE A 217 -2.08 -3.81 -17.40
CA ILE A 217 -2.29 -2.46 -17.95
C ILE A 217 -2.62 -2.56 -19.43
N LYS A 218 -1.90 -3.40 -20.18
CA LYS A 218 -2.10 -3.62 -21.62
C LYS A 218 -1.98 -5.10 -21.96
N ALA A 219 -2.94 -5.61 -22.74
CA ALA A 219 -2.97 -6.97 -23.25
C ALA A 219 -3.81 -7.06 -24.54
N GLU A 220 -3.65 -8.15 -25.29
CA GLU A 220 -4.39 -8.51 -26.49
C GLU A 220 -4.89 -9.98 -26.42
N GLY A 221 -5.73 -10.38 -27.39
CA GLY A 221 -6.32 -11.73 -27.44
C GLY A 221 -7.51 -11.93 -26.50
N ILE A 222 -8.17 -10.84 -26.08
CA ILE A 222 -9.29 -10.86 -25.12
C ILE A 222 -10.44 -10.03 -25.69
N ASP A 223 -11.62 -10.64 -25.80
CA ASP A 223 -12.85 -9.92 -26.12
C ASP A 223 -13.39 -9.21 -24.87
N PRO A 224 -13.41 -7.86 -24.83
CA PRO A 224 -13.90 -7.11 -23.68
C PRO A 224 -15.41 -7.26 -23.44
N MET A 225 -16.15 -7.78 -24.42
CA MET A 225 -17.60 -8.00 -24.33
C MET A 225 -17.97 -9.38 -23.79
N THR A 226 -17.00 -10.28 -23.68
CA THR A 226 -17.23 -11.62 -23.12
C THR A 226 -17.55 -11.50 -21.63
N ARG A 227 -18.74 -11.97 -21.23
CA ARG A 227 -19.21 -11.91 -19.83
C ARG A 227 -18.49 -12.87 -18.89
N LEU A 228 -18.01 -14.00 -19.42
CA LEU A 228 -17.41 -15.06 -18.63
C LEU A 228 -15.88 -14.94 -18.66
N ILE A 229 -15.28 -14.98 -17.48
CA ILE A 229 -13.84 -15.14 -17.35
C ILE A 229 -13.51 -16.59 -17.70
N THR A 230 -12.41 -16.79 -18.43
CA THR A 230 -11.89 -18.13 -18.67
C THR A 230 -11.22 -18.69 -17.42
N ASP A 231 -11.24 -20.00 -17.23
CA ASP A 231 -10.52 -20.67 -16.13
C ASP A 231 -9.04 -20.26 -16.07
N GLU A 232 -8.41 -20.00 -17.22
CA GLU A 232 -7.03 -19.55 -17.31
C GLU A 232 -6.83 -18.17 -16.65
N VAL A 233 -7.72 -17.21 -16.93
CA VAL A 233 -7.66 -15.87 -16.31
C VAL A 233 -7.98 -15.96 -14.82
N HIS A 234 -9.03 -16.69 -14.43
CA HIS A 234 -9.38 -16.85 -13.02
C HIS A 234 -8.22 -17.45 -12.22
N ARG A 235 -7.60 -18.49 -12.74
CA ARG A 235 -6.42 -19.12 -12.14
C ARG A 235 -5.22 -18.18 -12.07
N ALA A 236 -5.01 -17.35 -13.08
CA ALA A 236 -3.95 -16.34 -13.06
C ALA A 236 -4.19 -15.27 -11.98
N LEU A 237 -5.44 -14.81 -11.80
CA LEU A 237 -5.82 -13.86 -10.75
C LEU A 237 -5.64 -14.47 -9.36
N GLU A 238 -6.04 -15.72 -9.17
CA GLU A 238 -5.79 -16.48 -7.96
C GLU A 238 -4.28 -16.56 -7.65
N ALA A 239 -3.48 -16.89 -8.66
CA ALA A 239 -2.03 -17.04 -8.52
C ALA A 239 -1.32 -15.78 -7.99
N VAL A 240 -1.70 -14.61 -8.53
CA VAL A 240 -1.07 -13.31 -8.20
C VAL A 240 -1.72 -12.60 -7.01
N THR A 241 -2.69 -13.23 -6.35
CA THR A 241 -3.29 -12.70 -5.11
C THR A 241 -3.03 -13.60 -3.91
N GLU A 242 -2.97 -14.91 -4.12
CA GLU A 242 -2.74 -15.90 -3.07
C GLU A 242 -1.28 -16.37 -2.99
N TRP A 243 -0.54 -16.28 -4.11
CA TRP A 243 0.90 -16.58 -4.17
C TRP A 243 1.31 -18.01 -3.77
N HIS A 244 0.40 -18.99 -3.89
CA HIS A 244 0.73 -20.42 -3.73
C HIS A 244 1.50 -20.94 -4.94
N ARG A 245 2.60 -21.67 -4.70
CA ARG A 245 3.42 -22.24 -5.79
C ARG A 245 2.65 -23.22 -6.68
N ASP A 246 1.69 -23.93 -6.09
CA ASP A 246 0.88 -24.95 -6.75
C ASP A 246 -0.46 -24.40 -7.27
N TYR A 247 -0.56 -23.08 -7.55
CA TYR A 247 -1.79 -22.42 -8.03
C TYR A 247 -2.40 -23.09 -9.29
N LYS A 248 -1.57 -23.78 -10.08
CA LYS A 248 -2.00 -24.56 -11.24
C LYS A 248 -3.01 -25.66 -10.88
N PHE A 249 -2.93 -26.17 -9.65
CA PHE A 249 -3.77 -27.23 -9.11
C PHE A 249 -4.71 -26.74 -7.99
N ALA A 250 -4.61 -25.45 -7.62
CA ALA A 250 -5.46 -24.88 -6.58
C ALA A 250 -6.94 -25.00 -6.97
N HIS A 251 -7.76 -25.33 -5.98
CA HIS A 251 -9.20 -25.23 -6.08
C HIS A 251 -9.58 -23.76 -6.17
N LEU A 252 -10.29 -23.39 -7.24
CA LEU A 252 -10.77 -22.02 -7.43
C LEU A 252 -12.11 -21.90 -6.73
N LEU A 253 -12.24 -20.88 -5.86
CA LEU A 253 -13.56 -20.45 -5.38
C LEU A 253 -14.37 -19.90 -6.54
N ASP A 254 -15.68 -19.76 -6.37
CA ASP A 254 -16.49 -19.06 -7.37
C ASP A 254 -15.95 -17.63 -7.57
N ILE A 255 -15.96 -17.17 -8.82
CA ILE A 255 -15.53 -15.82 -9.14
C ILE A 255 -16.41 -14.79 -8.41
N ASP A 256 -17.70 -15.06 -8.24
CA ASP A 256 -18.62 -14.13 -7.58
C ASP A 256 -18.34 -14.02 -6.07
N GLU A 257 -17.68 -15.01 -5.47
CA GLU A 257 -17.22 -14.96 -4.06
C GLU A 257 -15.93 -14.15 -3.89
N THR A 258 -15.16 -13.97 -4.96
CA THR A 258 -13.82 -13.36 -4.93
C THR A 258 -13.74 -12.06 -5.73
N LYS A 259 -14.85 -11.66 -6.37
CA LYS A 259 -14.98 -10.41 -7.13
C LYS A 259 -15.55 -9.32 -6.23
N LEU A 260 -14.77 -8.26 -6.08
CA LEU A 260 -15.23 -7.06 -5.39
C LEU A 260 -16.20 -6.24 -6.23
N GLU A 261 -17.18 -5.62 -5.57
CA GLU A 261 -18.10 -4.68 -6.21
C GLU A 261 -17.29 -3.49 -6.77
N ILE A 262 -17.40 -3.30 -8.09
CA ILE A 262 -16.89 -2.12 -8.80
C ILE A 262 -18.08 -1.24 -9.22
N ARG A 263 -17.83 -0.15 -9.96
CA ARG A 263 -18.93 0.73 -10.41
C ARG A 263 -19.96 -0.08 -11.19
N ARG A 264 -21.25 0.06 -10.87
CA ARG A 264 -22.37 -0.65 -11.53
C ARG A 264 -22.43 -0.47 -13.05
N THR A 265 -21.82 0.58 -13.58
CA THR A 265 -21.75 0.87 -15.02
C THR A 265 -20.53 0.23 -15.70
N SER A 266 -19.69 -0.50 -14.96
CA SER A 266 -18.53 -1.19 -15.50
C SER A 266 -18.98 -2.44 -16.27
N PRO A 267 -18.28 -2.80 -17.36
CA PRO A 267 -18.53 -4.05 -18.07
C PRO A 267 -18.42 -5.28 -17.16
N ASP A 268 -19.21 -6.32 -17.42
CA ASP A 268 -19.20 -7.57 -16.63
C ASP A 268 -17.82 -8.24 -16.63
N SER A 269 -17.06 -8.06 -17.72
CA SER A 269 -15.69 -8.54 -17.93
C SER A 269 -14.65 -7.84 -17.05
N HIS A 270 -15.02 -6.79 -16.31
CA HIS A 270 -14.13 -6.13 -15.35
C HIS A 270 -14.18 -6.82 -13.99
N ILE A 271 -13.01 -7.19 -13.49
CA ILE A 271 -12.84 -7.85 -12.20
C ILE A 271 -11.79 -7.13 -11.37
N LEU A 272 -12.19 -6.81 -10.14
CA LEU A 272 -11.28 -6.56 -9.05
C LEU A 272 -11.30 -7.82 -8.18
N TYR A 273 -10.32 -8.68 -8.37
CA TYR A 273 -10.21 -9.95 -7.66
C TYR A 273 -9.56 -9.74 -6.31
N GLU A 274 -10.01 -10.47 -5.31
CA GLU A 274 -9.49 -10.32 -3.95
C GLU A 274 -9.13 -11.61 -3.22
N ARG A 275 -8.11 -11.48 -2.39
CA ARG A 275 -7.67 -12.43 -1.35
C ARG A 275 -7.16 -11.67 -0.14
N PRO A 276 -7.03 -12.27 1.06
CA PRO A 276 -6.66 -11.54 2.28
C PRO A 276 -5.44 -10.62 2.14
N ARG A 277 -4.42 -11.04 1.40
CA ARG A 277 -3.15 -10.30 1.19
C ARG A 277 -2.95 -9.78 -0.24
N GLY A 278 -3.98 -9.81 -1.08
CA GLY A 278 -3.83 -9.51 -2.50
C GLY A 278 -5.06 -8.91 -3.18
N ARG A 279 -4.82 -8.04 -4.16
CA ARG A 279 -5.82 -7.56 -5.11
C ARG A 279 -5.28 -7.67 -6.52
N ALA A 280 -6.10 -8.14 -7.46
CA ALA A 280 -5.76 -8.15 -8.87
C ALA A 280 -6.81 -7.41 -9.71
N ILE A 281 -6.34 -6.53 -10.58
CA ILE A 281 -7.19 -5.71 -11.45
C ILE A 281 -7.10 -6.25 -12.88
N TRP A 282 -8.25 -6.69 -13.38
CA TRP A 282 -8.43 -7.22 -14.73
C TRP A 282 -9.60 -6.51 -15.41
N PHE A 283 -9.33 -5.46 -16.17
CA PHE A 283 -10.34 -4.64 -16.85
C PHE A 283 -10.08 -4.61 -18.37
N PRO A 284 -10.50 -5.65 -19.13
CA PRO A 284 -10.15 -5.82 -20.53
C PRO A 284 -10.55 -4.68 -21.46
N ALA A 285 -11.70 -4.04 -21.20
CA ALA A 285 -12.15 -2.92 -22.01
C ALA A 285 -11.21 -1.70 -21.96
N LEU A 286 -10.26 -1.69 -21.01
CA LEU A 286 -9.24 -0.65 -20.87
C LEU A 286 -7.87 -1.07 -21.44
N PHE A 287 -7.64 -2.34 -21.81
CA PHE A 287 -6.32 -2.82 -22.26
C PHE A 287 -5.88 -2.23 -23.60
N THR A 288 -6.83 -2.00 -24.49
CA THR A 288 -6.61 -1.48 -25.85
C THR A 288 -6.85 0.02 -25.95
N GLN A 289 -7.27 0.68 -24.87
CA GLN A 289 -7.50 2.12 -24.89
C GLN A 289 -6.19 2.86 -25.07
N GLN A 290 -6.12 3.69 -26.11
CA GLN A 290 -5.01 4.63 -26.22
C GLN A 290 -5.05 5.60 -25.04
N PRO A 291 -3.94 5.77 -24.30
CA PRO A 291 -3.87 6.76 -23.24
C PRO A 291 -4.22 8.15 -23.79
N LYS A 292 -5.14 8.88 -23.14
CA LYS A 292 -5.41 10.29 -23.48
C LYS A 292 -4.28 11.24 -23.04
N SER A 293 -3.38 10.76 -22.21
CA SER A 293 -2.15 11.41 -21.72
C SER A 293 -1.09 10.32 -21.47
N ASP A 294 0.12 10.67 -21.03
CA ASP A 294 1.15 9.68 -20.67
C ASP A 294 0.72 8.68 -19.58
N LEU A 295 -0.40 8.95 -18.88
CA LEU A 295 -0.92 8.12 -17.80
C LEU A 295 -2.09 7.26 -18.27
N HIS A 296 -1.92 5.94 -18.18
CA HIS A 296 -2.98 4.98 -18.42
C HIS A 296 -3.95 4.94 -17.24
N SER A 297 -5.27 4.91 -17.52
CA SER A 297 -6.32 4.88 -16.49
C SER A 297 -6.12 3.77 -15.46
N LEU A 298 -5.66 2.59 -15.90
CA LEU A 298 -5.35 1.47 -15.01
C LEU A 298 -4.14 1.71 -14.10
N SER A 299 -3.11 2.44 -14.57
CA SER A 299 -2.00 2.85 -13.69
C SER A 299 -2.49 3.81 -12.61
N CYS A 300 -3.40 4.73 -12.94
CA CYS A 300 -4.02 5.61 -11.96
C CYS A 300 -4.88 4.82 -10.97
N TYR A 301 -5.71 3.89 -11.44
CA TYR A 301 -6.53 3.04 -10.58
C TYR A 301 -5.67 2.21 -9.62
N HIS A 302 -4.62 1.56 -10.14
CA HIS A 302 -3.64 0.81 -9.36
C HIS A 302 -3.03 1.66 -8.25
N ASN A 303 -2.52 2.86 -8.56
CA ASN A 303 -1.89 3.72 -7.56
C ASN A 303 -2.87 4.15 -6.46
N ASN A 304 -4.13 4.44 -6.81
CA ASN A 304 -5.14 4.79 -5.80
C ASN A 304 -5.44 3.60 -4.88
N LEU A 305 -5.49 2.38 -5.43
CA LEU A 305 -5.69 1.18 -4.64
C LEU A 305 -4.48 0.89 -3.74
N VAL A 306 -3.26 1.08 -4.24
CA VAL A 306 -2.02 0.98 -3.45
C VAL A 306 -2.05 1.94 -2.27
N PHE A 307 -2.42 3.21 -2.46
CA PHE A 307 -2.50 4.15 -1.33
C PHE A 307 -3.61 3.81 -0.34
N ALA A 308 -4.75 3.32 -0.82
CA ALA A 308 -5.83 2.87 0.05
C ALA A 308 -5.40 1.68 0.91
N SER A 309 -4.79 0.67 0.30
CA SER A 309 -4.28 -0.50 1.02
C SER A 309 -3.10 -0.14 1.92
N LEU A 310 -2.21 0.77 1.51
CA LEU A 310 -1.13 1.29 2.34
C LEU A 310 -1.66 1.92 3.63
N GLN A 311 -2.72 2.73 3.53
CA GLN A 311 -3.35 3.31 4.71
C GLN A 311 -4.03 2.27 5.59
N VAL A 312 -4.75 1.30 5.00
CA VAL A 312 -5.34 0.19 5.77
C VAL A 312 -4.28 -0.62 6.51
N GLU A 313 -3.18 -0.99 5.84
CA GLU A 313 -2.09 -1.74 6.47
C GLU A 313 -1.44 -0.95 7.61
N SER A 314 -1.10 0.32 7.38
CA SER A 314 -0.40 1.15 8.37
C SER A 314 -1.26 1.42 9.59
N LEU A 315 -2.51 1.85 9.39
CA LEU A 315 -3.44 2.15 10.48
C LEU A 315 -3.94 0.89 11.17
N GLY A 316 -4.19 -0.17 10.41
CA GLY A 316 -4.61 -1.47 10.93
C GLY A 316 -3.57 -2.05 11.88
N SER A 317 -2.29 -2.04 11.47
CA SER A 317 -1.19 -2.51 12.31
C SER A 317 -1.08 -1.74 13.63
N LEU A 318 -1.23 -0.40 13.61
CA LEU A 318 -1.30 0.41 14.85
C LEU A 318 -2.44 -0.03 15.76
N VAL A 319 -3.64 -0.18 15.21
CA VAL A 319 -4.83 -0.56 15.98
C VAL A 319 -4.71 -1.97 16.54
N SER A 320 -4.19 -2.92 15.76
CA SER A 320 -3.99 -4.31 16.20
C SER A 320 -3.02 -4.41 17.38
N VAL A 321 -1.87 -3.72 17.32
CA VAL A 321 -0.90 -3.74 18.43
C VAL A 321 -1.52 -3.15 19.71
N VAL A 322 -2.28 -2.06 19.61
CA VAL A 322 -2.92 -1.46 20.79
C VAL A 322 -4.10 -2.30 21.30
N ALA A 323 -4.84 -2.96 20.42
CA ALA A 323 -5.88 -3.90 20.82
C ALA A 323 -5.31 -5.11 21.57
N GLU A 324 -4.16 -5.65 21.15
CA GLU A 324 -3.44 -6.68 21.89
C GLU A 324 -3.02 -6.21 23.28
N ASP A 325 -2.49 -4.99 23.39
CA ASP A 325 -2.13 -4.37 24.66
C ASP A 325 -3.33 -4.22 25.60
N ILE A 326 -4.49 -3.79 25.08
CA ILE A 326 -5.74 -3.69 25.85
C ILE A 326 -6.21 -5.07 26.33
N ARG A 327 -6.20 -6.07 25.44
CA ARG A 327 -6.52 -7.47 25.81
C ARG A 327 -5.55 -8.02 26.86
N GLY A 328 -4.30 -7.58 26.84
CA GLY A 328 -3.28 -7.86 27.86
C GLY A 328 -3.45 -7.10 29.18
N GLY A 329 -4.46 -6.23 29.29
CA GLY A 329 -4.79 -5.49 30.50
C GLY A 329 -4.23 -4.07 30.59
N LYS A 330 -3.57 -3.55 29.53
CA LYS A 330 -3.19 -2.14 29.50
C LYS A 330 -4.43 -1.26 29.36
N ILE A 331 -4.42 -0.11 30.04
CA ILE A 331 -5.51 0.86 29.99
C ILE A 331 -5.18 1.89 28.90
N LEU A 332 -6.07 2.08 27.94
CA LEU A 332 -5.88 2.99 26.80
C LEU A 332 -5.63 4.45 27.27
N GLN A 333 -6.34 4.88 28.31
CA GLN A 333 -6.19 6.22 28.92
C GLN A 333 -4.83 6.43 29.59
N GLY A 334 -4.07 5.35 29.85
CA GLY A 334 -2.72 5.41 30.40
C GLY A 334 -1.62 5.45 29.35
N LEU A 335 -1.96 5.43 28.05
CA LEU A 335 -0.96 5.59 26.98
C LEU A 335 -0.47 7.04 26.90
N PRO A 336 0.77 7.29 26.43
CA PRO A 336 1.24 8.63 26.11
C PRO A 336 0.24 9.34 25.19
N GLN A 337 -0.01 10.63 25.46
CA GLN A 337 -1.02 11.41 24.73
C GLN A 337 -0.86 11.35 23.20
N PRO A 338 0.35 11.45 22.61
CA PRO A 338 0.51 11.34 21.15
C PRO A 338 0.07 9.98 20.60
N LEU A 339 0.38 8.89 21.30
CA LEU A 339 -0.05 7.54 20.91
C LEU A 339 -1.56 7.38 21.06
N HIS A 340 -2.14 7.85 22.16
CA HIS A 340 -3.59 7.84 22.36
C HIS A 340 -4.33 8.54 21.20
N ASP A 341 -3.86 9.74 20.81
CA ASP A 341 -4.48 10.50 19.72
C ASP A 341 -4.28 9.83 18.36
N CYS A 342 -3.10 9.25 18.09
CA CYS A 342 -2.86 8.48 16.88
C CYS A 342 -3.82 7.28 16.76
N VAL A 343 -3.98 6.51 17.84
CA VAL A 343 -4.87 5.33 17.87
C VAL A 343 -6.32 5.74 17.65
N LYS A 344 -6.77 6.78 18.35
CA LYS A 344 -8.12 7.34 18.20
C LYS A 344 -8.38 7.78 16.76
N ASN A 345 -7.44 8.50 16.15
CA ASN A 345 -7.56 8.95 14.77
C ASN A 345 -7.53 7.76 13.79
N ALA A 346 -6.67 6.77 14.00
CA ALA A 346 -6.61 5.56 13.19
C ALA A 346 -7.95 4.82 13.19
N VAL A 347 -8.57 4.63 14.36
CA VAL A 347 -9.90 4.01 14.49
C VAL A 347 -10.96 4.80 13.71
N VAL A 348 -10.94 6.14 13.78
CA VAL A 348 -11.88 6.99 13.01
C VAL A 348 -11.70 6.79 11.51
N HIS A 349 -10.47 6.86 11.00
CA HIS A 349 -10.21 6.76 9.56
C HIS A 349 -10.46 5.36 9.00
N LEU A 350 -10.09 4.31 9.75
CA LEU A 350 -10.45 2.94 9.38
C LEU A 350 -11.97 2.73 9.38
N SER A 351 -12.69 3.30 10.35
CA SER A 351 -14.16 3.27 10.38
C SER A 351 -14.78 3.95 9.15
N LEU A 352 -14.20 5.07 8.71
CA LEU A 352 -14.64 5.79 7.51
C LEU A 352 -14.35 4.99 6.23
N LEU A 353 -13.18 4.35 6.13
CA LEU A 353 -12.83 3.46 5.02
C LEU A 353 -13.70 2.20 4.99
N TYR A 354 -14.13 1.71 6.15
CA TYR A 354 -15.01 0.55 6.30
C TYR A 354 -16.45 0.85 5.86
N GLY A 355 -17.10 1.82 6.52
CA GLY A 355 -18.51 2.11 6.31
C GLY A 355 -18.77 2.82 4.97
N GLY A 356 -17.79 3.58 4.49
CA GLY A 356 -17.97 4.46 3.35
C GLY A 356 -18.93 5.61 3.67
N SER A 357 -18.63 6.79 3.14
CA SER A 357 -19.54 7.93 3.19
C SER A 357 -19.43 8.71 1.89
N TYR A 358 -20.41 9.55 1.59
CA TYR A 358 -20.33 10.48 0.45
C TYR A 358 -19.14 11.46 0.58
N HIS A 359 -18.54 11.53 1.77
CA HIS A 359 -17.47 12.43 2.15
C HIS A 359 -16.12 11.73 2.38
N THR A 360 -15.97 10.45 2.01
CA THR A 360 -14.68 9.73 2.09
C THR A 360 -14.41 8.92 0.82
N TYR A 361 -13.23 8.31 0.74
CA TYR A 361 -12.87 7.42 -0.35
C TYR A 361 -13.76 6.17 -0.33
N ARG A 362 -14.44 5.90 -1.44
CA ARG A 362 -15.37 4.77 -1.58
C ARG A 362 -14.79 3.71 -2.50
N SER A 363 -14.40 2.60 -1.90
CA SER A 363 -14.01 1.37 -2.57
C SER A 363 -14.40 0.21 -1.67
N SER A 364 -14.85 -0.90 -2.26
CA SER A 364 -15.11 -2.15 -1.55
C SER A 364 -13.81 -2.79 -1.06
N SER A 365 -12.66 -2.46 -1.65
CA SER A 365 -11.38 -3.08 -1.29
C SER A 365 -10.91 -2.78 0.14
N PRO A 366 -10.83 -1.52 0.62
CA PRO A 366 -10.47 -1.26 2.01
C PRO A 366 -11.39 -1.95 3.02
N ARG A 367 -12.71 -1.92 2.77
CA ARG A 367 -13.69 -2.62 3.60
C ARG A 367 -13.38 -4.11 3.71
N THR A 368 -13.20 -4.76 2.56
CA THR A 368 -13.00 -6.21 2.54
C THR A 368 -11.61 -6.60 3.05
N GLN A 369 -10.59 -5.75 2.84
CA GLN A 369 -9.28 -5.91 3.45
C GLN A 369 -9.35 -5.87 4.98
N LEU A 370 -10.17 -4.99 5.57
CA LEU A 370 -10.38 -4.94 7.02
C LEU A 370 -11.09 -6.20 7.55
N GLU A 371 -12.09 -6.70 6.81
CA GLU A 371 -12.84 -7.92 7.17
C GLU A 371 -11.95 -9.17 7.10
N GLN A 372 -11.19 -9.33 6.01
CA GLN A 372 -10.34 -10.51 5.78
C GLN A 372 -9.12 -10.61 6.71
N ASN A 373 -8.63 -9.48 7.22
CA ASN A 373 -7.45 -9.43 8.09
C ASN A 373 -7.83 -9.30 9.58
N LEU A 374 -9.09 -9.55 9.96
CA LEU A 374 -9.60 -9.50 11.34
C LEU A 374 -9.44 -8.15 12.06
N ILE A 375 -9.15 -7.07 11.32
CA ILE A 375 -8.91 -5.74 11.88
C ILE A 375 -10.20 -5.16 12.50
N ILE A 376 -11.38 -5.61 12.08
CA ILE A 376 -12.66 -5.16 12.65
C ILE A 376 -12.79 -5.49 14.13
N GLU A 377 -12.29 -6.65 14.56
CA GLU A 377 -12.32 -7.06 15.97
C GLU A 377 -11.41 -6.16 16.81
N ASP A 378 -10.21 -5.87 16.30
CA ASP A 378 -9.27 -4.95 16.94
C ASP A 378 -9.79 -3.52 17.02
N ILE A 379 -10.42 -3.03 15.95
CA ILE A 379 -11.10 -1.73 15.95
C ILE A 379 -12.17 -1.73 17.05
N ASN A 380 -12.98 -2.77 17.17
CA ASN A 380 -14.04 -2.84 18.17
C ASN A 380 -13.52 -2.93 19.60
N GLU A 381 -12.38 -3.58 19.83
CA GLU A 381 -11.73 -3.60 21.14
C GLU A 381 -11.28 -2.19 21.55
N VAL A 382 -10.62 -1.46 20.65
CA VAL A 382 -10.20 -0.07 20.93
C VAL A 382 -11.41 0.85 21.09
N ARG A 383 -12.45 0.72 20.26
CA ARG A 383 -13.69 1.50 20.38
C ARG A 383 -14.36 1.29 21.72
N LYS A 384 -14.41 0.05 22.21
CA LYS A 384 -14.94 -0.28 23.54
C LYS A 384 -14.13 0.42 24.64
N ALA A 385 -12.80 0.42 24.55
CA ALA A 385 -11.94 1.12 25.50
C ALA A 385 -12.09 2.66 25.46
N LEU A 386 -12.62 3.21 24.35
CA LEU A 386 -12.97 4.62 24.17
C LEU A 386 -14.44 4.95 24.51
N ASP A 387 -15.21 4.00 25.02
CA ASP A 387 -16.66 4.11 25.24
C ASP A 387 -17.46 4.46 23.96
N TRP A 388 -17.01 3.95 22.81
CA TRP A 388 -17.67 4.14 21.51
C TRP A 388 -18.48 2.91 21.10
N THR A 389 -19.57 3.15 20.37
CA THR A 389 -20.38 2.06 19.78
C THR A 389 -19.53 1.22 18.83
N PRO A 390 -19.55 -0.13 18.92
CA PRO A 390 -18.85 -0.99 17.97
C PRO A 390 -19.22 -0.71 16.51
N LEU A 391 -18.27 -0.92 15.60
CA LEU A 391 -18.57 -1.08 14.19
C LEU A 391 -19.44 -2.33 14.03
N SER A 392 -20.64 -2.12 13.49
CA SER A 392 -21.49 -3.22 13.04
C SER A 392 -21.10 -3.58 11.61
N SER A 393 -20.96 -4.87 11.36
CA SER A 393 -20.99 -5.39 9.99
C SER A 393 -22.42 -5.26 9.49
N ALA A 394 -22.76 -4.08 8.98
CA ALA A 394 -23.99 -3.93 8.23
C ALA A 394 -23.87 -4.87 7.01
N LYS A 395 -24.64 -5.95 7.02
CA LYS A 395 -24.97 -6.71 5.81
C LYS A 395 -25.77 -5.75 4.93
N CYS A 396 -25.08 -4.97 4.11
CA CYS A 396 -25.69 -4.15 3.06
C CYS A 396 -25.79 -4.97 1.80
#